data_AF-A0A9D8MQH0-F1
#
_entry.id   AF-A0A9D8MQH0-F1
#
_cell.length_a   1.000
_cell.length_b   1.000
_cell.length_c   1.000
_cell.angle_alpha   90.00
_cell.angle_beta   90.00
_cell.angle_gamma   90.00
#
_symmetry.space_group_name_H-M   'P 1'
#
loop_
_entity.id
_entity.type
_entity.pdbx_description
1 polymer ?
#
loop_
_entity_poly.entity_id
_entity_poly.type
_entity_poly.pdbx_seq_one_letter_code
_entity_poly.pdbx_strand_id
1 'polypeptide(L)' 'MDAAAHRFEQHFCVRECRRVLSLLYPAGEWKTCGIAVSGGADSVALLRVLCGLYPAEKRHCLKVLHFNHHLRGE' A
#
# COMPACT_ATOMS: atom_id res chain seq x y z
N MET A 1 -12.41 -7.30 -14.39
CA MET A 1 -12.12 -6.68 -13.07
C MET A 1 -13.24 -7.04 -12.11
N ASP A 2 -12.90 -7.49 -10.90
CA ASP A 2 -13.84 -7.81 -9.83
C ASP A 2 -14.59 -6.56 -9.33
N ALA A 3 -15.91 -6.66 -9.11
CA ALA A 3 -16.76 -5.57 -8.63
C ALA A 3 -16.30 -5.03 -7.26
N ALA A 4 -15.76 -5.90 -6.40
CA ALA A 4 -15.21 -5.48 -5.10
C ALA A 4 -13.93 -4.64 -5.28
N ALA A 5 -13.07 -5.02 -6.24
CA ALA A 5 -11.87 -4.26 -6.56
C ALA A 5 -12.22 -2.88 -7.14
N HIS A 6 -13.23 -2.81 -8.00
CA HIS A 6 -13.70 -1.53 -8.55
C HIS A 6 -14.26 -0.60 -7.45
N ARG A 7 -15.06 -1.14 -6.52
CA ARG A 7 -15.60 -0.38 -5.38
C ARG A 7 -14.51 0.13 -4.45
N PHE A 8 -13.45 -0.66 -4.21
CA PHE A 8 -12.30 -0.24 -3.41
C PHE A 8 -11.59 0.97 -4.03
N GLU A 9 -11.28 0.91 -5.33
CA GLU A 9 -10.58 2.00 -6.03
C GLU A 9 -11.38 3.31 -6.05
N GLN A 10 -12.72 3.24 -6.00
CA GLN A 10 -13.58 4.42 -5.96
C GLN A 10 -13.81 4.96 -4.54
N HIS A 11 -13.42 4.23 -3.50
CA HIS A 11 -13.64 4.65 -2.13
C HIS A 11 -12.91 5.97 -1.83
N PHE A 12 -13.59 6.92 -1.20
CA PHE A 12 -13.05 8.26 -0.93
C PHE A 12 -11.68 8.22 -0.23
N CYS A 13 -11.56 7.44 0.85
CA CYS A 13 -10.29 7.31 1.58
C CYS A 13 -9.15 6.75 0.72
N VAL A 14 -9.44 5.84 -0.21
CA VAL A 14 -8.43 5.25 -1.11
C VAL A 14 -7.94 6.31 -2.11
N ARG A 15 -8.86 7.07 -2.70
CA ARG A 15 -8.54 8.17 -3.62
C ARG A 15 -7.72 9.26 -2.95
N GLU A 16 -8.11 9.67 -1.74
CA GLU A 16 -7.44 10.72 -1.00
C GLU A 16 -6.05 10.27 -0.51
N CYS A 17 -5.94 9.04 -0.03
CA CYS A 17 -4.66 8.43 0.31
C CYS A 17 -3.72 8.39 -0.89
N ARG A 18 -4.20 7.95 -2.06
CA ARG A 18 -3.42 7.96 -3.31
C ARG A 18 -2.96 9.37 -3.67
N ARG A 19 -3.82 10.38 -3.54
CA ARG A 19 -3.50 11.78 -3.81
C ARG A 19 -2.36 12.26 -2.90
N VAL A 20 -2.49 12.08 -1.59
CA VAL A 20 -1.49 12.49 -0.60
C VAL A 20 -0.16 11.78 -0.83
N LEU A 21 -0.17 10.45 -1.01
CA LEU A 21 1.05 9.69 -1.25
C LEU A 21 1.76 10.09 -2.54
N SER A 22 1.01 10.40 -3.61
CA SER A 22 1.60 10.85 -4.87
C SER A 22 2.26 12.23 -4.76
N LEU A 23 1.80 13.07 -3.82
CA LEU A 23 2.41 14.37 -3.51
C LEU A 23 3.65 14.24 -2.63
N LEU A 24 3.60 13.37 -1.63
CA LEU A 24 4.70 13.15 -0.68
C LEU A 24 5.82 12.30 -1.27
N TYR A 25 5.47 11.36 -2.15
CA TYR A 25 6.38 10.38 -2.74
C TYR A 25 6.16 10.28 -4.26
N PRO A 26 6.58 11.31 -5.03
CA PRO A 26 6.37 11.33 -6.47
C PRO A 26 6.99 10.09 -7.15
N ALA A 27 6.22 9.51 -8.08
CA ALA A 27 6.63 8.33 -8.81
C ALA A 27 7.88 8.62 -9.65
N GLY A 28 8.92 7.77 -9.53
CA GLY A 28 10.15 7.86 -10.30
C GLY A 28 11.37 8.38 -9.52
N GLU A 29 11.16 9.01 -8.37
CA GLU A 29 12.28 9.44 -7.51
C GLU A 29 12.79 8.31 -6.60
N TRP A 30 11.91 7.36 -6.26
CA TRP A 30 12.20 6.31 -5.28
C TRP A 30 12.21 4.94 -5.95
N LYS A 31 13.40 4.32 -6.00
CA LYS A 31 13.55 2.94 -6.51
C LYS A 31 12.94 1.90 -5.55
N THR A 32 12.84 2.21 -4.26
CA THR A 32 12.35 1.30 -3.22
C THR A 32 11.45 2.06 -2.24
N CYS A 33 10.29 1.48 -1.91
CA CYS A 33 9.35 1.98 -0.90
C CYS A 33 9.11 0.88 0.13
N GLY A 34 9.22 1.18 1.43
CA GLY A 34 8.90 0.25 2.51
C GLY A 34 7.57 0.59 3.17
N ILE A 35 6.75 -0.42 3.49
CA ILE A 35 5.53 -0.26 4.27
C ILE A 35 5.48 -1.24 5.43
N ALA A 36 5.15 -0.75 6.63
CA ALA A 36 4.79 -1.58 7.77
C ALA A 36 3.34 -2.08 7.64
N VAL A 37 3.14 -3.39 7.77
CA VAL A 37 1.82 -4.03 7.71
C VAL A 37 1.58 -4.82 8.99
N SER A 38 0.60 -4.41 9.78
CA SER A 38 0.22 -5.08 11.03
C SER A 38 -0.77 -6.22 10.83
N GLY A 39 -1.42 -6.27 9.67
CA GLY A 39 -2.58 -7.14 9.40
C GLY A 39 -3.92 -6.47 9.71
N GLY A 40 -3.91 -5.30 10.35
CA GLY A 40 -5.11 -4.47 10.53
C GLY A 40 -5.62 -3.87 9.21
N ALA A 41 -6.93 -3.60 9.14
CA ALA A 41 -7.62 -3.14 7.94
C ALA A 41 -6.94 -1.92 7.29
N ASP A 42 -6.54 -0.93 8.09
CA ASP A 42 -5.90 0.29 7.57
C ASP A 42 -4.56 0.00 6.90
N SER A 43 -3.73 -0.83 7.51
CA SER A 43 -2.42 -1.20 6.96
C SER A 43 -2.54 -2.01 5.66
N VAL A 44 -3.57 -2.86 5.57
CA VAL A 44 -3.87 -3.67 4.37
C VAL A 44 -4.47 -2.80 3.27
N ALA A 45 -5.34 -1.84 3.61
CA ALA A 45 -5.87 -0.87 2.66
C ALA A 45 -4.74 0.00 2.06
N LEU A 46 -3.83 0.48 2.91
CA LEU A 46 -2.67 1.26 2.48
C LEU A 46 -1.72 0.43 1.59
N LEU A 47 -1.47 -0.83 1.94
CA LEU A 47 -0.70 -1.75 1.10
C LEU A 47 -1.31 -1.86 -0.30
N ARG A 48 -2.64 -2.01 -0.39
CA ARG A 48 -3.34 -2.12 -1.68
C ARG A 48 -3.22 -0.83 -2.51
N VAL A 49 -3.30 0.34 -1.88
CA VAL A 49 -3.06 1.64 -2.55
C VAL A 49 -1.65 1.70 -3.12
N LEU A 50 -0.64 1.35 -2.33
CA LEU A 50 0.77 1.40 -2.73
C LEU A 50 1.10 0.40 -3.83
N CYS A 51 0.51 -0.80 -3.83
CA CYS A 51 0.66 -1.75 -4.94
C CYS A 51 0.22 -1.15 -6.28
N GLY A 52 -0.81 -0.29 -6.30
CA GLY A 52 -1.23 0.43 -7.50
C GLY A 52 -0.29 1.57 -7.92
N LEU A 53 0.41 2.20 -6.96
CA LEU A 53 1.34 3.30 -7.21
C LEU A 53 2.75 2.81 -7.62
N TYR A 54 3.17 1.65 -7.12
CA TYR A 54 4.47 1.04 -7.36
C TYR A 54 4.30 -0.32 -8.06
N PRO A 55 3.81 -0.34 -9.32
CA PRO A 55 3.63 -1.58 -10.05
C PRO A 55 5.00 -2.24 -10.31
N ALA A 56 5.06 -3.56 -10.18
CA ALA A 56 6.29 -4.36 -10.31
C ALA A 56 6.98 -4.17 -11.68
N GLU A 57 6.21 -3.87 -12.72
CA GLU A 57 6.67 -3.65 -14.09
C GLU A 57 7.57 -2.39 -14.23
N LYS A 58 7.48 -1.43 -13.30
CA LYS A 58 8.22 -0.15 -13.37
C LYS A 58 9.57 -0.17 -12.67
N ARG A 59 10.14 -1.34 -12.35
CA ARG A 59 11.39 -1.50 -11.57
C ARG A 59 11.37 -0.81 -10.19
N HIS A 60 10.18 -0.44 -9.70
CA HIS A 60 9.99 0.06 -8.35
C HIS A 60 9.78 -1.13 -7.41
N CYS A 61 10.44 -1.11 -6.26
CA CYS A 61 10.37 -2.20 -5.30
C CYS A 61 9.56 -1.79 -4.06
N LEU A 62 8.32 -2.28 -3.95
CA LEU A 62 7.55 -2.21 -2.71
C LEU A 62 7.98 -3.34 -1.77
N LYS A 63 8.47 -2.99 -0.58
CA LYS A 63 8.88 -3.91 0.47
C LYS A 63 7.85 -3.89 1.60
N VAL A 64 7.28 -5.05 1.89
CA VAL A 64 6.32 -5.22 2.99
C VAL A 64 7.07 -5.69 4.23
N LEU A 65 6.88 -4.96 5.33
CA LEU A 65 7.51 -5.21 6.62
C LEU A 65 6.43 -5.62 7.61
N HIS A 66 6.45 -6.86 8.06
CA HIS A 66 5.58 -7.34 9.14
C HIS A 66 6.46 -7.74 10.33
N PHE A 67 6.21 -7.13 11.49
CA PHE A 67 6.95 -7.45 12.71
C PHE A 67 6.16 -8.46 13.53
N ASN A 68 6.58 -9.73 13.50
CA ASN A 68 6.03 -10.72 14.41
C ASN A 68 6.63 -10.50 15.80
N HIS A 69 5.85 -9.84 16.67
CA HIS A 69 6.31 -9.46 18.00
C HIS A 69 6.28 -10.62 19.00
N HIS A 70 5.71 -11.79 18.65
CA HIS A 70 5.62 -12.98 19.52
C HIS A 70 5.06 -12.71 20.93
N LEU A 71 4.26 -11.65 21.11
CA LEU A 71 3.75 -11.24 22.44
C LEU A 71 2.52 -12.05 22.88
N ARG A 72 1.88 -12.75 21.94
CA ARG A 72 0.80 -13.71 22.22
C ARG A 72 1.35 -15.07 21.82
N GLY A 73 2.25 -15.58 22.66
CA GLY A 73 2.92 -16.85 22.44
C GLY A 73 1.92 -18.00 22.41
N GLU A 74 2.09 -18.86 21.42
CA GLU A 74 2.11 -20.30 21.65
C GLU A 74 3.58 -20.74 21.69
#